data_AF-A0A564UT70-F1
#
_entry.id   AF-A0A564UT70-F1
#
_cell.length_a   1.000
_cell.length_b   1.000
_cell.length_c   1.000
_cell.angle_alpha   90.00
_cell.angle_beta   90.00
_cell.angle_gamma   90.00
#
_symmetry.space_group_name_H-M   'P 1'
#
loop_
_entity.id
_entity.type
_entity.pdbx_description
1 polymer ?
#
loop_
_entity_poly.entity_id
_entity_poly.type
_entity_poly.pdbx_seq_one_letter_code
_entity_poly.pdbx_strand_id
1 'polypeptide(L)'
;MKVFTDSTIKGRLGVNAIKTKKHLYDYLVFDSTNERNFAVELDMSTDVALYAKLPNGFYISTPVGNCNPDWAIAFYKGKGKAYLFCS
;
A
#
# COMPACT_ATOMS: atom_id res chain seq x y z
N MET A 1 -10.57 13.78 -8.29
CA MET A 1 -9.33 13.74 -7.47
C MET A 1 -9.72 13.58 -5.99
N LYS A 2 -10.35 12.45 -5.63
CA LYS A 2 -10.97 12.22 -4.30
C LYS A 2 -10.79 10.79 -3.75
N VAL A 3 -9.96 9.97 -4.40
CA VAL A 3 -9.78 8.56 -4.03
C VAL A 3 -8.83 8.42 -2.82
N PHE A 4 -7.97 9.40 -2.60
CA PHE A 4 -6.96 9.38 -1.54
C PHE A 4 -7.34 10.16 -0.28
N THR A 5 -8.43 10.95 -0.31
CA THR A 5 -8.83 11.83 0.80
C THR A 5 -9.99 11.29 1.65
N ASP A 6 -10.70 10.26 1.17
CA ASP A 6 -11.95 9.78 1.78
C ASP A 6 -11.82 8.32 2.27
N SER A 7 -10.73 8.03 2.96
CA SER A 7 -10.63 6.83 3.77
C SER A 7 -10.43 7.25 5.21
N THR A 8 -11.42 6.94 6.02
CA THR A 8 -11.41 6.98 7.49
C THR A 8 -10.37 6.01 8.06
N ILE A 9 -9.12 6.11 7.63
CA ILE A 9 -7.99 5.38 8.19
C ILE A 9 -7.66 6.06 9.52
N LYS A 10 -8.44 5.74 10.54
CA LYS A 10 -8.20 6.17 11.93
C LYS A 10 -7.15 5.24 12.55
N GLY A 11 -5.91 5.34 12.09
CA GLY A 11 -4.78 4.71 12.78
C GLY A 11 -4.48 5.44 14.10
N ARG A 12 -4.21 4.69 15.17
CA ARG A 12 -3.63 5.24 16.38
C ARG A 12 -2.11 5.17 16.25
N LEU A 13 -1.47 6.34 16.23
CA LEU A 13 -0.02 6.46 16.21
C LEU A 13 0.57 5.71 17.43
N GLY A 14 1.39 4.68 17.18
CA GLY A 14 1.99 3.84 18.22
C GLY A 14 1.20 2.57 18.60
N VAL A 15 0.00 2.36 18.04
CA VAL A 15 -0.76 1.10 18.21
C VAL A 15 -0.75 0.30 16.92
N ASN A 16 -1.08 0.94 15.81
CA ASN A 16 -1.23 0.28 14.52
C ASN A 16 -0.73 1.16 13.35
N ALA A 17 0.21 2.07 13.63
CA ALA A 17 0.84 2.90 12.60
C ALA A 17 2.37 2.93 12.73
N ILE A 18 3.07 2.81 11.61
CA ILE A 18 4.53 2.94 11.51
C ILE A 18 4.91 4.13 10.62
N LYS A 19 6.06 4.76 10.91
CA LYS A 19 6.65 5.78 10.03
C LYS A 19 7.30 5.10 8.82
N THR A 20 7.08 5.67 7.65
CA THR A 20 7.50 5.11 6.36
C THR A 20 8.21 6.17 5.51
N LYS A 21 9.14 5.76 4.64
CA LYS A 21 9.92 6.68 3.79
C LYS A 21 9.50 6.66 2.32
N LYS A 22 9.06 5.51 1.83
CA LYS A 22 8.66 5.26 0.44
C LYS A 22 7.17 4.96 0.30
N HIS A 23 6.41 5.07 1.39
CA HIS A 23 4.96 4.98 1.33
C HIS A 23 4.37 6.31 0.84
N LEU A 24 3.18 6.28 0.24
CA LEU A 24 2.48 7.50 -0.21
C LEU A 24 2.25 8.52 0.92
N TYR A 25 2.12 8.05 2.15
CA TYR A 25 1.98 8.87 3.37
C TYR A 25 3.14 8.64 4.33
N ASP A 26 3.45 9.65 5.16
CA ASP A 26 4.50 9.56 6.20
C ASP A 26 4.27 8.45 7.22
N TYR A 27 3.01 8.05 7.39
CA TYR A 27 2.59 6.98 8.28
C TYR A 27 1.72 5.97 7.54
N LEU A 28 2.06 4.70 7.68
CA LEU A 28 1.23 3.58 7.25
C LEU A 28 0.48 3.02 8.45
N VAL A 29 -0.82 2.83 8.28
CA VAL A 29 -1.66 2.09 9.23
C VAL A 29 -1.75 0.64 8.79
N PHE A 30 -1.42 -0.28 9.69
CA PHE A 30 -1.45 -1.73 9.45
C PHE A 30 -2.49 -2.38 10.36
N ASP A 31 -3.17 -3.41 9.87
CA ASP A 31 -4.18 -4.16 10.62
C ASP A 31 -3.60 -5.46 11.20
N SER A 32 -2.47 -5.94 10.66
CA SER A 32 -1.78 -7.14 11.15
C SER A 32 -0.25 -7.01 11.18
N THR A 33 0.41 -7.85 11.98
CA THR A 33 1.88 -7.93 12.05
C THR A 33 2.51 -8.29 10.70
N ASN A 34 1.82 -9.09 9.89
CA ASN A 34 2.28 -9.48 8.56
C ASN A 34 2.33 -8.27 7.61
N GLU A 35 1.30 -7.42 7.64
CA GLU A 35 1.30 -6.17 6.85
C GLU A 35 2.38 -5.20 7.30
N ARG A 36 2.63 -5.12 8.61
CA ARG A 36 3.74 -4.32 9.15
C ARG A 36 5.08 -4.79 8.59
N ASN A 37 5.35 -6.09 8.64
CA ASN A 37 6.62 -6.64 8.15
C ASN A 37 6.75 -6.45 6.64
N PHE A 38 5.68 -6.70 5.88
CA PHE A 38 5.65 -6.48 4.44
C PHE A 38 5.96 -5.02 4.09
N ALA A 39 5.36 -4.06 4.78
CA ALA A 39 5.63 -2.65 4.56
C ALA A 39 7.07 -2.26 4.90
N VAL A 40 7.66 -2.82 5.96
CA VAL A 40 9.06 -2.58 6.32
C VAL A 40 10.01 -3.11 5.24
N GLU A 41 9.73 -4.31 4.71
CA GLU A 41 10.51 -4.88 3.60
C GLU A 41 10.45 -4.00 2.35
N LEU A 42 9.27 -3.48 2.00
CA LEU A 42 9.10 -2.55 0.88
C LEU A 42 9.84 -1.23 1.12
N ASP A 43 9.81 -0.71 2.35
CA ASP A 43 10.51 0.53 2.70
C ASP A 43 12.03 0.36 2.65
N MET A 44 12.55 -0.84 2.96
CA MET A 44 13.97 -1.18 2.89
C MET A 44 14.44 -1.56 1.49
N SER A 45 13.55 -2.04 0.61
CA SER A 45 13.91 -2.50 -0.73
C SER A 45 14.50 -1.42 -1.61
N THR A 46 15.68 -1.66 -2.20
CA THR A 46 16.33 -0.72 -3.14
C THR A 46 15.62 -0.64 -4.50
N ASP A 47 14.78 -1.61 -4.81
CA ASP A 47 14.11 -1.71 -6.11
C ASP A 47 12.74 -1.03 -6.10
N VAL A 48 12.14 -0.87 -4.93
CA VAL A 48 10.85 -0.19 -4.73
C VAL A 48 11.07 1.32 -4.69
N ALA A 49 10.32 2.02 -5.54
CA ALA A 49 10.30 3.47 -5.61
C ALA A 49 9.21 4.06 -4.72
N LEU A 50 8.02 3.46 -4.74
CA LEU A 50 6.86 3.90 -3.97
C LEU A 50 5.93 2.72 -3.70
N TYR A 51 5.28 2.70 -2.53
CA TYR A 51 4.19 1.76 -2.26
C TYR A 51 3.03 2.44 -1.53
N ALA A 52 1.83 1.86 -1.63
CA ALA A 52 0.64 2.37 -0.95
C ALA A 52 -0.28 1.22 -0.55
N LYS A 53 -0.85 1.30 0.66
CA LYS A 53 -2.02 0.51 1.03
C LYS A 53 -3.28 1.17 0.44
N LEU A 54 -4.07 0.39 -0.28
CA LEU A 54 -5.29 0.87 -0.93
C LEU A 54 -6.48 0.71 0.02
N PRO A 55 -7.47 1.64 -0.01
CA PRO A 55 -8.67 1.50 0.79
C PRO A 55 -9.56 0.36 0.24
N ASN A 56 -10.31 -0.30 1.13
CA ASN A 56 -11.22 -1.42 0.81
C ASN A 56 -12.33 -1.12 -0.23
N GLY A 57 -12.43 0.11 -0.72
CA GLY A 57 -13.36 0.53 -1.79
C GLY A 57 -12.67 0.74 -3.14
N PHE A 58 -11.40 0.37 -3.30
CA PHE A 58 -10.66 0.54 -4.54
C PHE A 58 -10.84 -0.67 -5.45
N TYR A 59 -11.84 -0.62 -6.32
CA TYR A 59 -12.10 -1.69 -7.28
C TYR A 59 -11.45 -1.41 -8.63
N ILE A 60 -10.81 -2.43 -9.18
CA ILE A 60 -10.33 -2.44 -10.56
C ILE A 60 -11.11 -3.50 -11.31
N SER A 61 -11.75 -3.11 -12.40
CA SER A 61 -12.41 -4.05 -13.29
C SER A 61 -11.36 -4.79 -14.10
N THR A 62 -11.24 -6.09 -13.86
CA THR A 62 -10.42 -6.99 -14.67
C THR A 62 -11.32 -7.85 -15.57
N PRO A 63 -10.81 -8.45 -16.65
CA PRO A 63 -11.61 -9.31 -17.53
C PRO A 63 -12.26 -10.51 -16.82
N VAL A 64 -11.74 -10.89 -15.65
CA VAL A 64 -12.20 -12.02 -14.83
C VAL A 64 -13.06 -11.59 -13.63
N GLY A 65 -13.31 -10.29 -13.44
CA GLY A 65 -14.13 -9.75 -12.34
C GLY A 65 -13.53 -8.51 -11.68
N ASN A 66 -14.28 -7.91 -10.75
CA ASN A 66 -13.77 -6.81 -9.94
C ASN A 66 -12.84 -7.37 -8.86
N CYS A 67 -11.61 -6.88 -8.82
CA CYS A 67 -10.65 -7.15 -7.76
C CYS A 67 -10.48 -5.88 -6.91
N ASN A 68 -10.39 -6.05 -5.59
CA ASN A 68 -10.01 -5.00 -4.64
C ASN A 68 -8.60 -5.33 -4.13
N PRO A 69 -7.53 -4.80 -4.76
CA PRO A 69 -6.20 -5.05 -4.29
C PRO A 69 -5.89 -4.25 -3.03
N ASP A 70 -5.19 -4.87 -2.08
CA ASP A 70 -4.81 -4.25 -0.81
C ASP A 70 -3.58 -3.33 -0.95
N TRP A 71 -2.72 -3.59 -1.93
CA TRP A 71 -1.44 -2.90 -2.10
C TRP A 71 -1.15 -2.52 -3.54
N ALA A 72 -0.61 -1.31 -3.73
CA ALA A 72 0.01 -0.85 -4.95
C ALA A 72 1.51 -0.65 -4.73
N ILE A 73 2.34 -1.23 -5.59
CA ILE A 73 3.81 -1.15 -5.49
C ILE A 73 4.38 -0.72 -6.83
N ALA A 74 5.18 0.35 -6.82
CA ALA A 74 5.90 0.88 -7.96
C ALA A 74 7.40 0.71 -7.77
N PHE A 75 8.08 0.30 -8.84
CA PHE A 75 9.51 -0.01 -8.86
C PHE A 75 10.27 1.05 -9.65
N TYR A 76 11.56 1.22 -9.35
CA TYR A 76 12.42 2.04 -10.18
C TYR A 76 12.53 1.48 -11.60
N LYS A 77 12.75 2.38 -12.57
CA LYS A 77 12.85 2.01 -13.99
C LYS A 77 13.93 0.93 -14.18
N GLY A 78 13.54 -0.19 -14.80
CA GLY A 78 14.42 -1.33 -15.04
C GLY A 78 14.56 -2.32 -13.88
N LYS A 79 13.87 -2.08 -12.75
CA LYS A 79 13.88 -2.98 -11.57
C LYS A 79 12.64 -3.84 -11.41
N GLY A 80 11.54 -3.51 -12.11
CA GLY A 80 10.30 -4.28 -12.04
C GLY A 80 9.15 -3.63 -12.81
N LYS A 81 7.99 -4.28 -12.82
CA LYS A 81 6.70 -3.70 -13.23
C LYS A 81 5.93 -3.29 -11.98
N ALA A 82 4.98 -2.36 -12.11
CA ALA A 82 4.06 -2.09 -11.01
C ALA A 82 3.19 -3.31 -10.74
N TYR A 83 3.01 -3.67 -9.47
CA TYR A 83 2.18 -4.79 -9.05
C TYR A 83 1.01 -4.29 -8.20
N LEU A 84 -0.15 -4.93 -8.41
CA LEU A 84 -1.35 -4.79 -7.61
C LEU A 84 -1.66 -6.17 -7.03
N PHE A 85 -1.68 -6.27 -5.70
CA PHE A 85 -1.92 -7.54 -5.01
C PHE A 85 -3.38 -7.64 -4.59
N CYS A 86 -4.11 -8.59 -5.18
CA CYS A 86 -5.43 -9.03 -4.71
C CYS A 86 -5.22 -10.22 -3.76
N SER A 87 -5.70 -10.11 -2.52
CA SER A 87 -5.79 -11.26 -1.60
C SER A 87 -7.21 -11.82 -1.55
#